data_AF-A0A5J4PCK6-F1
#
_entry.id   AF-A0A5J4PCK6-F1
#
_cell.length_a   1.000
_cell.length_b   1.000
_cell.length_c   1.000
_cell.angle_alpha   90.00
_cell.angle_beta   90.00
_cell.angle_gamma   90.00
#
_symmetry.space_group_name_H-M   'P 1'
#
loop_
_entity.id
_entity.type
_entity.pdbx_description
1 polymer ?
#
loop_
_entity_poly.entity_id
_entity_poly.type
_entity_poly.pdbx_seq_one_letter_code
_entity_poly.pdbx_strand_id
1 'polypeptide(L)'
;GRAKEVPEINSLIDSTRSALYRIYRNMQERDSNVTAEKIKNEILGVAETRHNLLELFQRQNEDIKKLIGMGKSKATYQKYEVTRKHLCRMRTNRTRLHTCLGEV
;
A
#
# COMPACT_ATOMS: atom_id res chain seq x y z
N GLY A 1 37.95 -30.43 -12.63
CA GLY A 1 38.15 -28.97 -12.57
C GLY A 1 36.93 -28.34 -11.92
N ARG A 2 37.08 -27.81 -10.70
CA ARG A 2 35.99 -27.25 -9.86
C ARG A 2 35.89 -25.72 -9.95
N ALA A 3 36.44 -25.11 -11.00
CA ALA A 3 36.79 -23.68 -11.01
C ALA A 3 35.84 -22.77 -11.81
N LYS A 4 34.94 -23.31 -12.66
CA LYS A 4 34.00 -22.48 -13.45
C LYS A 4 32.68 -22.19 -12.72
N GLU A 5 32.18 -23.13 -11.94
CA GLU A 5 30.90 -22.97 -11.22
C GLU A 5 31.01 -21.96 -10.06
N VAL A 6 32.15 -21.92 -9.38
CA VAL A 6 32.40 -21.01 -8.24
C VAL A 6 32.28 -19.52 -8.62
N PRO A 7 32.92 -19.02 -9.70
CA PRO A 7 32.78 -17.62 -10.11
C PRO A 7 31.37 -17.29 -10.61
N GLU A 8 30.67 -18.23 -11.26
CA GLU A 8 29.28 -18.03 -11.68
C GLU A 8 28.34 -17.87 -10.47
N ILE A 9 28.51 -18.72 -9.45
CA ILE A 9 27.75 -18.63 -8.19
C ILE A 9 28.04 -17.31 -7.48
N ASN A 10 29.30 -16.89 -7.40
CA ASN A 10 29.66 -15.61 -6.78
C ASN A 10 29.06 -14.42 -7.54
N SER A 11 29.07 -14.46 -8.87
CA SER A 11 28.43 -13.42 -9.70
C SER A 11 26.92 -13.32 -9.44
N LEU A 12 26.24 -14.46 -9.30
CA LEU A 12 24.82 -14.50 -8.94
C LEU A 12 24.54 -13.95 -7.54
N ILE A 13 25.42 -14.23 -6.58
CA ILE A 13 25.31 -13.69 -5.21
C ILE A 13 25.47 -12.16 -5.25
N ASP A 14 26.44 -11.65 -6.00
CA ASP A 14 26.70 -10.22 -6.10
C ASP A 14 25.59 -9.47 -6.86
N SER A 15 25.00 -10.07 -7.89
CA SER A 15 23.85 -9.50 -8.59
C SER A 15 22.63 -9.42 -7.67
N THR A 16 22.39 -10.47 -6.88
CA THR A 16 21.29 -10.52 -5.91
C THR A 16 21.48 -9.48 -4.81
N ARG A 17 22.70 -9.36 -4.28
CA ARG A 17 23.06 -8.34 -3.29
C ARG A 17 22.86 -6.93 -3.84
N SER A 18 23.28 -6.67 -5.08
CA SER A 18 23.10 -5.37 -5.73
C SER A 18 21.63 -5.01 -5.92
N ALA A 19 20.80 -5.98 -6.30
CA ALA A 19 19.35 -5.80 -6.41
C ALA A 19 18.70 -5.48 -5.06
N LEU A 20 19.11 -6.18 -3.98
CA LEU A 20 18.65 -5.93 -2.61
C LEU A 20 18.97 -4.50 -2.17
N TYR A 21 20.21 -4.06 -2.35
CA TYR A 21 20.61 -2.69 -1.98
C TYR A 21 19.86 -1.62 -2.78
N ARG A 22 19.59 -1.87 -4.06
CA ARG A 22 18.80 -0.95 -4.88
C ARG A 22 17.38 -0.81 -4.35
N ILE A 23 16.72 -1.93 -4.04
CA ILE A 23 15.36 -1.92 -3.48
C ILE A 23 15.35 -1.20 -2.13
N TYR A 24 16.31 -1.51 -1.26
CA TYR A 24 16.45 -0.87 0.05
C TYR A 24 16.58 0.66 -0.07
N ARG A 25 17.47 1.16 -0.95
CA ARG A 25 17.64 2.61 -1.17
C ARG A 25 16.37 3.26 -1.72
N ASN A 26 15.76 2.65 -2.73
CA ASN A 26 14.50 3.15 -3.30
C ASN A 26 13.38 3.25 -2.26
N MET A 27 13.30 2.30 -1.32
CA MET A 27 12.32 2.34 -0.24
C MET A 27 12.65 3.39 0.81
N GLN A 28 13.93 3.58 1.13
CA GLN A 28 14.37 4.62 2.07
C GLN A 28 14.09 6.04 1.56
N GLU A 29 14.17 6.26 0.23
CA GLU A 29 13.86 7.56 -0.38
C GLU A 29 12.34 7.82 -0.46
N ARG A 30 11.53 6.78 -0.67
CA ARG A 30 10.09 6.92 -0.91
C ARG A 30 9.21 6.81 0.33
N ASP A 31 9.55 5.93 1.27
CA ASP A 31 8.71 5.61 2.42
C ASP A 31 9.35 6.18 3.70
N SER A 32 8.55 6.84 4.54
CA SER A 32 8.98 7.33 5.85
C SER A 32 9.30 6.23 6.86
N ASN A 33 8.92 4.97 6.57
CA ASN A 33 9.19 3.82 7.41
C ASN A 33 9.49 2.57 6.58
N VAL A 34 10.75 2.12 6.65
CA VAL A 34 11.26 0.92 5.99
C VAL A 34 11.26 -0.23 6.98
N THR A 35 10.68 -1.38 6.61
CA THR A 35 10.61 -2.58 7.45
C THR A 35 11.09 -3.78 6.64
N ALA A 36 11.74 -4.75 7.29
CA ALA A 36 12.22 -5.96 6.65
C ALA A 36 11.13 -6.71 5.87
N GLU A 37 9.90 -6.71 6.39
CA GLU A 37 8.74 -7.32 5.72
C GLU A 37 8.41 -6.64 4.38
N LYS A 38 8.46 -5.31 4.31
CA LYS A 38 8.19 -4.58 3.07
C LYS A 38 9.28 -4.85 2.01
N ILE A 39 10.55 -4.89 2.44
CA ILE A 39 11.68 -5.23 1.56
C ILE A 39 11.51 -6.64 1.00
N LYS A 40 11.16 -7.60 1.87
CA LYS A 40 10.86 -8.98 1.47
C LYS A 40 9.72 -9.04 0.45
N ASN A 41 8.63 -8.33 0.72
CA ASN A 41 7.46 -8.33 -0.14
C ASN A 41 7.76 -7.72 -1.53
N GLU A 42 8.54 -6.63 -1.58
CA GLU A 42 8.98 -6.02 -2.85
C GLU A 42 9.89 -6.96 -3.67
N ILE A 43 10.81 -7.67 -3.01
CA ILE A 43 11.70 -8.66 -3.68
C ILE A 43 10.91 -9.82 -4.26
N LEU A 44 9.90 -10.31 -3.51
CA LEU A 44 9.07 -11.43 -3.92
C LEU A 44 7.97 -11.03 -4.91
N GLY A 45 7.87 -9.75 -5.28
CA GLY A 45 6.77 -9.24 -6.11
C GLY A 45 5.40 -9.36 -5.44
N VAL A 46 5.37 -9.58 -4.12
CA VAL A 46 4.16 -9.59 -3.32
C VAL A 46 3.79 -8.14 -3.10
N ALA A 47 3.00 -7.58 -4.02
CA ALA A 47 2.45 -6.25 -3.84
C ALA A 47 1.61 -6.26 -2.55
N GLU A 48 2.08 -5.55 -1.52
CA GLU A 48 1.27 -5.26 -0.36
C GLU A 48 0.09 -4.43 -0.87
N THR A 49 -1.11 -5.03 -0.91
CA THR A 49 -2.34 -4.30 -1.20
C THR A 49 -2.53 -3.28 -0.09
N ARG A 50 -1.98 -2.08 -0.30
CA ARG A 50 -2.21 -0.91 0.55
C ARG A 50 -3.68 -0.54 0.37
N HIS A 51 -4.54 -1.11 1.21
CA HIS A 51 -5.92 -0.67 1.27
C HIS A 51 -5.93 0.78 1.75
N ASN A 52 -6.34 1.67 0.86
CA ASN A 52 -6.56 3.05 1.24
C ASN A 52 -7.64 3.08 2.33
N LEU A 53 -7.54 3.99 3.30
CA LEU A 53 -8.52 4.13 4.40
C LEU A 53 -9.96 4.12 3.89
N LEU A 54 -10.21 4.71 2.72
CA LEU A 54 -11.52 4.70 2.04
C LEU A 54 -11.99 3.32 1.59
N GLU A 55 -11.10 2.45 1.09
CA GLU A 55 -11.45 1.06 0.73
C GLU A 55 -11.78 0.23 1.97
N LEU A 56 -11.03 0.43 3.06
CA LEU A 56 -11.34 -0.22 4.34
C LEU A 56 -12.74 0.17 4.83
N PHE A 57 -13.06 1.47 4.81
CA PHE A 57 -14.40 1.97 5.13
C PHE A 57 -15.48 1.44 4.18
N GLN A 58 -15.17 1.28 2.90
CA GLN A 58 -16.10 0.73 1.92
C GLN A 58 -16.45 -0.73 2.24
N ARG A 59 -15.44 -1.56 2.52
CA ARG A 59 -15.63 -2.96 2.89
C ARG A 59 -16.43 -3.11 4.18
N GLN A 60 -16.08 -2.35 5.22
CA GLN A 60 -16.87 -2.32 6.46
C GLN A 60 -18.33 -1.91 6.22
N ASN A 61 -18.56 -0.91 5.36
CA ASN A 61 -19.93 -0.48 5.04
C ASN A 61 -20.72 -1.58 4.32
N GLU A 62 -20.10 -2.33 3.43
CA GLU A 62 -20.73 -3.47 2.74
C GLU A 62 -21.09 -4.59 3.71
N ASP A 63 -20.21 -4.91 4.64
CA ASP A 63 -20.46 -5.93 5.67
C ASP A 63 -21.56 -5.49 6.64
N ILE A 64 -21.56 -4.22 7.07
CA ILE A 64 -22.64 -3.64 7.89
C ILE A 64 -23.97 -3.64 7.13
N LYS A 65 -23.95 -3.38 5.81
CA LYS A 65 -25.16 -3.41 4.97
C LYS A 65 -25.81 -4.79 4.93
N LYS A 66 -24.99 -5.86 4.86
CA LYS A 66 -25.47 -7.25 4.91
C LYS A 66 -26.10 -7.62 6.26
N LEU A 67 -25.69 -6.94 7.33
CA LEU A 67 -26.20 -7.15 8.69
C LEU A 67 -27.47 -6.30 9.00
N ILE A 68 -27.91 -5.46 8.07
CA ILE A 68 -29.17 -4.71 8.21
C ILE A 68 -30.34 -5.69 8.17
N GLY A 69 -31.15 -5.69 9.23
CA GLY A 69 -32.31 -6.60 9.36
C GLY A 69 -32.06 -7.86 10.21
N MET A 70 -30.80 -8.18 10.53
CA MET A 70 -30.45 -9.28 11.46
C MET A 70 -29.95 -8.79 12.84
N GLY A 71 -29.75 -7.48 13.01
CA GLY A 71 -29.26 -6.90 14.26
C GLY A 71 -28.66 -5.50 14.14
N LYS A 72 -28.45 -4.99 12.92
CA LYS A 72 -28.06 -3.59 12.67
C LYS A 72 -29.22 -2.81 12.05
N SER A 73 -29.36 -1.55 12.45
CA SER A 73 -30.38 -0.64 11.91
C SER A 73 -29.86 0.10 10.67
N LYS A 74 -30.78 0.48 9.79
CA LYS A 74 -30.46 1.29 8.59
C LYS A 74 -29.85 2.65 8.93
N ALA A 75 -30.23 3.23 10.08
CA ALA A 75 -29.68 4.48 10.59
C ALA A 75 -28.18 4.36 10.93
N THR A 76 -27.74 3.20 11.45
CA THR A 76 -26.33 2.93 11.73
C THR A 76 -25.50 2.92 10.44
N TYR A 77 -25.99 2.27 9.38
CA TYR A 77 -25.32 2.26 8.06
C TYR A 77 -25.21 3.67 7.45
N GLN A 78 -26.27 4.48 7.52
CA GLN A 78 -26.27 5.86 7.01
C GLN A 78 -25.18 6.71 7.66
N LYS A 79 -24.94 6.57 8.97
CA LYS A 79 -23.86 7.29 9.66
C LYS A 79 -22.49 6.97 9.08
N TYR A 80 -22.19 5.69 8.86
CA TYR A 80 -20.92 5.29 8.26
C TYR A 80 -20.77 5.72 6.79
N GLU A 81 -21.86 5.75 6.03
CA GLU A 81 -21.85 6.26 4.66
C GLU A 81 -21.53 7.76 4.60
N VAL A 82 -22.09 8.56 5.51
CA VAL A 82 -21.82 10.01 5.62
C VAL A 82 -20.36 10.26 5.98
N THR A 83 -19.80 9.51 6.94
CA THR A 83 -18.38 9.61 7.32
C THR A 83 -17.48 9.29 6.13
N ARG A 84 -17.78 8.25 5.35
CA ARG A 84 -17.04 7.90 4.13
C ARG A 84 -17.11 9.01 3.08
N LYS A 85 -18.29 9.62 2.89
CA LYS A 85 -18.47 10.76 1.95
C LYS A 85 -17.62 11.96 2.36
N HIS A 86 -17.57 12.28 3.65
CA HIS A 86 -16.71 13.36 4.17
C HIS A 86 -15.23 13.07 3.93
N LEU A 87 -14.77 11.86 4.27
CA LEU A 87 -13.39 11.43 4.02
C LEU A 87 -13.02 11.49 2.53
N CYS A 88 -13.93 11.06 1.65
CA CYS A 88 -13.71 11.13 0.20
C CYS A 88 -13.61 12.58 -0.29
N ARG A 89 -14.50 13.46 0.19
CA ARG A 89 -14.48 14.89 -0.14
C ARG A 89 -13.20 15.57 0.34
N MET A 90 -12.72 15.25 1.54
CA MET A 90 -11.45 15.77 2.05
C MET A 90 -10.28 15.34 1.16
N ARG A 91 -10.24 14.08 0.72
CA ARG A 91 -9.21 13.58 -0.20
C ARG A 91 -9.22 14.32 -1.53
N THR A 92 -10.40 14.47 -2.15
CA THR A 92 -10.56 15.18 -3.43
C THR A 92 -10.16 16.65 -3.33
N ASN A 93 -10.51 17.33 -2.23
CA ASN A 93 -10.09 18.70 -1.99
C ASN A 93 -8.56 18.82 -1.85
N ARG A 94 -7.91 17.86 -1.17
CA ARG A 94 -6.45 17.86 -1.03
C ARG A 94 -5.72 17.66 -2.35
N THR A 95 -6.21 16.75 -3.22
CA THR A 95 -5.62 16.56 -4.55
C THR A 95 -5.87 17.76 -5.46
N ARG A 96 -7.05 18.40 -5.37
CA ARG A 96 -7.37 19.63 -6.11
C ARG A 96 -6.50 20.82 -5.68
N LEU A 97 -6.26 20.99 -4.38
CA LEU A 97 -5.38 22.04 -3.86
C LEU A 97 -3.93 21.85 -4.31
N HIS A 98 -3.44 20.62 -4.39
CA HIS A 98 -2.09 20.34 -4.89
C HIS A 98 -1.94 20.66 -6.39
N THR A 99 -2.99 20.45 -7.20
CA THR A 99 -2.99 20.87 -8.62
C THR A 99 -3.04 22.39 -8.78
N CYS A 100 -3.66 23.11 -7.84
CA CYS A 100 -3.71 24.58 -7.86
C CYS A 100 -2.46 25.27 -7.27
N LEU A 101 -1.61 24.56 -6.51
CA LEU A 101 -0.38 25.10 -5.91
C LEU A 101 0.89 24.68 -6.66
N GLY A 102 0.76 24.01 -7.80
CA GLY A 102 1.86 23.52 -8.64
C GLY A 102 2.05 24.28 -9.96
N GLU A 103 1.47 25.48 -10.10
CA GLU A 103 1.76 26.40 -11.21
C GLU A 103 2.53 27.61 -10.68
N VAL A 104 3.85 27.46 -10.48
CA VAL A 104 4.89 28.48 -10.69
C VAL A 104 6.16 27.77 -11.14
#